data_AF-A0A7V7NYZ1-F1
#
_entry.id   AF-A0A7V7NYZ1-F1
#
_cell.length_a   1.000
_cell.length_b   1.000
_cell.length_c   1.000
_cell.angle_alpha   90.00
_cell.angle_beta   90.00
_cell.angle_gamma   90.00
#
_symmetry.space_group_name_H-M   'P 1'
#
loop_
_entity.id
_entity.type
_entity.pdbx_description
1 polymer ?
#
loop_
_entity_poly.entity_id
_entity_poly.type
_entity_poly.pdbx_seq_one_letter_code
_entity_poly.pdbx_strand_id
1 'polypeptide(L)' 'MGRREFFHECGVGAITDLIAVAYDLAWFWKVDPEQMMARPLDVLRESLEHAQRINAMQQVQ' A
#
# COMPACT_ATOMS: atom_id res chain seq x y z
N MET A 1 7.68 17.78 17.80
CA MET A 1 8.49 17.12 16.75
C MET A 1 7.76 15.84 16.36
N GLY A 2 7.20 15.81 15.16
CA GLY A 2 6.31 14.72 14.71
C GLY A 2 7.09 13.43 14.45
N ARG A 3 6.58 12.32 15.01
CA ARG A 3 7.02 10.95 14.73
C ARG A 3 7.07 10.72 13.22
N ARG A 4 8.26 10.52 12.69
CA ARG A 4 8.50 10.07 11.30
C ARG A 4 8.44 8.54 11.18
N GLU A 5 7.73 7.87 12.09
CA GLU A 5 7.73 6.41 12.24
C GLU A 5 6.60 5.71 11.48
N PHE A 6 5.71 6.47 10.82
CA PHE A 6 4.50 5.94 10.18
C PHE A 6 4.77 4.96 9.03
N PHE A 7 5.90 5.10 8.32
CA PHE A 7 6.30 4.19 7.24
C PHE A 7 7.10 2.98 7.74
N HIS A 8 7.81 3.12 8.86
CA HIS A 8 8.68 2.06 9.38
C HIS A 8 7.88 0.92 10.01
N GLU A 9 6.76 1.24 10.68
CA GLU A 9 5.82 0.23 11.22
C GLU A 9 5.08 -0.56 10.13
N CYS A 10 5.03 -0.06 8.89
CA CYS A 10 4.42 -0.75 7.75
C CYS A 10 5.38 -1.73 7.05
N GLY A 11 6.64 -1.84 7.52
CA GLY A 11 7.65 -2.74 6.93
C GLY A 11 8.33 -2.21 5.66
N VAL A 12 8.09 -0.95 5.30
CA VAL A 12 8.75 -0.29 4.16
C VAL A 12 10.13 0.22 4.63
N GLY A 13 11.16 -0.59 4.43
CA GLY A 13 12.54 -0.26 4.78
C GLY A 13 13.25 0.57 3.70
N ALA A 14 12.81 0.45 2.45
CA ALA A 14 13.35 1.15 1.30
C ALA A 14 12.25 1.68 0.36
N ILE A 15 12.62 2.68 -0.45
CA ILE A 15 11.75 3.24 -1.51
C ILE A 15 11.30 2.14 -2.49
N THR A 16 12.14 1.14 -2.74
CA THR A 16 11.81 -0.01 -3.59
C THR A 16 10.64 -0.83 -3.06
N ASP A 17 10.52 -0.96 -1.74
CA ASP A 17 9.44 -1.71 -1.10
C ASP A 17 8.11 -0.96 -1.26
N LEU A 18 8.16 0.37 -1.14
CA LEU A 18 7.00 1.24 -1.37
C LEU A 18 6.52 1.16 -2.83
N ILE A 19 7.45 1.16 -3.78
CA ILE A 19 7.14 1.02 -5.20
C ILE A 19 6.49 -0.34 -5.45
N ALA A 20 7.05 -1.43 -4.90
CA ALA A 20 6.45 -2.77 -5.03
C ALA A 20 5.00 -2.80 -4.50
N VAL A 21 4.75 -2.24 -3.32
CA VAL A 21 3.39 -2.14 -2.74
C VAL A 21 2.44 -1.33 -3.64
N ALA A 22 2.90 -0.21 -4.21
CA ALA A 22 2.09 0.58 -5.13
C ALA A 22 1.71 -0.20 -6.40
N TYR A 23 2.64 -1.01 -6.93
CA TYR A 23 2.38 -1.89 -8.08
C TYR A 23 1.41 -3.03 -7.73
N ASP A 24 1.58 -3.66 -6.57
CA ASP A 24 0.68 -4.70 -6.08
C ASP A 24 -0.74 -4.16 -5.87
N LEU A 25 -0.86 -2.95 -5.33
CA LEU A 25 -2.13 -2.25 -5.19
C LEU A 25 -2.72 -1.88 -6.55
N ALA A 26 -1.91 -1.41 -7.48
CA ALA A 26 -2.37 -1.12 -8.83
C ALA A 26 -2.96 -2.36 -9.51
N TRP A 27 -2.28 -3.50 -9.37
CA TRP A 27 -2.75 -4.79 -9.86
C TRP A 27 -4.05 -5.22 -9.16
N PHE A 28 -4.10 -5.17 -7.83
CA PHE A 28 -5.27 -5.58 -7.03
C PHE A 28 -6.52 -4.77 -7.40
N TRP A 29 -6.35 -3.46 -7.54
CA TRP A 29 -7.44 -2.53 -7.87
C TRP A 29 -7.68 -2.37 -9.37
N LYS A 30 -6.90 -3.06 -10.23
CA LYS A 30 -6.96 -2.98 -11.70
C LYS A 30 -6.84 -1.55 -12.21
N VAL A 31 -5.93 -0.78 -11.62
CA VAL A 31 -5.59 0.59 -12.03
C VAL A 31 -4.16 0.64 -12.57
N ASP A 32 -3.82 1.75 -13.22
CA ASP A 32 -2.47 1.95 -13.73
C ASP A 32 -1.46 2.16 -12.58
N PRO A 33 -0.26 1.52 -12.62
CA PRO A 33 0.77 1.68 -11.60
C PRO A 33 1.27 3.12 -11.44
N GLU A 34 1.41 3.88 -12.53
CA GLU A 34 1.84 5.28 -12.45
C GLU A 34 0.77 6.13 -11.78
N GLN A 35 -0.51 5.85 -12.04
CA GLN A 35 -1.62 6.51 -11.33
C GLN A 35 -1.66 6.15 -9.85
N MET A 36 -1.26 4.93 -9.46
CA MET A 36 -1.18 4.53 -8.06
C MET A 36 0.03 5.16 -7.36
N MET A 37 1.19 5.22 -8.03
CA MET A 37 2.39 5.89 -7.52
C MET A 37 2.26 7.42 -7.42
N ALA A 38 1.42 8.03 -8.25
CA ALA A 38 1.14 9.47 -8.18
C ALA A 38 0.28 9.86 -6.97
N ARG A 39 -0.27 8.89 -6.22
CA ARG A 39 -1.12 9.16 -5.07
C ARG A 39 -0.29 9.53 -3.84
N PRO A 40 -0.84 10.38 -2.95
CA PRO A 40 -0.26 10.60 -1.64
C PRO A 40 -0.07 9.29 -0.87
N LEU A 41 0.98 9.24 -0.06
CA LEU A 41 1.35 8.04 0.69
C LEU A 41 0.28 7.61 1.71
N ASP A 42 -0.47 8.57 2.25
CA ASP A 42 -1.65 8.34 3.09
C ASP A 42 -2.72 7.53 2.37
N VAL A 43 -3.06 7.89 1.12
CA VAL A 43 -4.01 7.15 0.27
C VAL A 43 -3.51 5.75 -0.09
N LEU A 44 -2.20 5.60 -0.35
CA LEU A 44 -1.58 4.29 -0.59
C LEU A 44 -1.72 3.36 0.62
N ARG A 45 -1.48 3.89 1.82
CA ARG A 45 -1.63 3.14 3.08
C ARG A 45 -3.08 2.73 3.32
N GLU A 46 -4.04 3.62 3.14
CA GLU A 46 -5.47 3.27 3.24
C GLU A 46 -5.87 2.18 2.23
N SER A 47 -5.38 2.30 0.99
CA SER A 47 -5.61 1.31 -0.05
C SER A 47 -5.01 -0.05 0.31
N LEU A 48 -3.85 -0.07 0.98
CA LEU A 48 -3.20 -1.27 1.52
C LEU A 48 -4.02 -1.91 2.63
N GLU A 49 -4.49 -1.14 3.61
CA GLU A 49 -5.34 -1.66 4.71
C GLU A 49 -6.64 -2.28 4.15
N HIS A 50 -7.25 -1.65 3.14
CA HIS A 50 -8.42 -2.20 2.47
C HIS A 50 -8.11 -3.48 1.71
N ALA A 51 -7.00 -3.54 0.96
CA ALA A 51 -6.59 -4.73 0.23
C ALA A 51 -6.29 -5.91 1.20
N GLN A 52 -5.58 -5.65 2.29
CA GLN A 52 -5.29 -6.65 3.32
C GLN A 52 -6.57 -7.19 3.97
N ARG A 53 -7.52 -6.30 4.29
CA ARG A 53 -8.83 -6.70 4.85
C ARG A 53 -9.61 -7.60 3.89
N ILE A 54 -9.66 -7.24 2.60
CA ILE A 54 -10.36 -8.05 1.59
C ILE A 54 -9.67 -9.41 1.41
N ASN A 55 -8.34 -9.43 1.32
CA ASN A 55 -7.58 -10.66 1.17
C ASN A 55 -7.79 -11.60 2.36
N ALA A 56 -7.80 -11.06 3.59
CA ALA A 56 -8.12 -11.83 4.80
C ALA A 56 -9.55 -12.41 4.78
N MET A 57 -10.53 -11.69 4.22
CA MET A 57 -11.89 -12.21 4.06
C MET A 57 -11.99 -13.30 2.98
N GLN A 58 -11.19 -13.21 1.92
CA GLN A 58 -11.16 -14.20 0.83
C GLN A 58 -10.43 -15.50 1.21
N GLN A 59 -9.42 -15.44 2.08
CA GLN A 59 -8.69 -16.62 2.57
C GLN A 59 -9.47 -17.45 3.61
N VAL A 60 -10.60 -16.95 4.10
CA VAL A 60 -11.46 -17.64 5.09
C VAL A 60 -12.64 -18.38 4.42
N GLN A 61 -12.71 -18.38 3.09
CA GLN A 61 -13.65 -19.19 2.28
C GLN A 61 -12.91 -20.34 1.59
#